data_AF-A0A848W9L9-F1
#
_entry.id   AF-A0A848W9L9-F1
#
_cell.length_a   1.000
_cell.length_b   1.000
_cell.length_c   1.000
_cell.angle_alpha   90.00
_cell.angle_beta   90.00
_cell.angle_gamma   90.00
#
_symmetry.space_group_name_H-M   'P 1'
#
loop_
_entity.id
_entity.type
_entity.pdbx_description
1 polymer ?
#
loop_
_entity_poly.entity_id
_entity_poly.type
_entity_poly.pdbx_seq_one_letter_code
_entity_poly.pdbx_strand_id
1 'polypeptide(L)'
;MSLNRCRLKPISGVRFITRREAPATYHETIYLGLTTSHLVRWPNGSAVASRFVSSKGDIGAFEHGQAVTIGWPRERARLHVA
;
A
#
# COMPACT_ATOMS: atom_id res chain seq x y z
N MET A 1 0.65 -20.05 -1.22
CA MET A 1 1.64 -19.01 -0.85
C MET A 1 0.96 -17.66 -0.71
N SER A 2 0.92 -17.09 0.50
CA SER A 2 0.18 -15.85 0.80
C SER A 2 1.13 -14.65 0.83
N LEU A 3 1.24 -13.93 -0.29
CA LEU A 3 2.03 -12.71 -0.38
C LEU A 3 1.56 -11.68 0.66
N ASN A 4 2.54 -11.20 1.44
CA ASN A 4 2.47 -10.16 2.46
C ASN A 4 1.88 -8.86 1.91
N ARG A 5 0.61 -8.57 2.19
CA ARG A 5 -0.05 -7.41 1.59
C ARG A 5 -0.07 -6.24 2.56
N CYS A 6 0.82 -5.28 2.39
CA CYS A 6 0.43 -3.87 2.59
C CYS A 6 -0.85 -3.63 1.79
N ARG A 7 -1.76 -2.83 2.34
CA ARG A 7 -3.02 -2.48 1.69
C ARG A 7 -3.13 -0.97 1.61
N LEU A 8 -3.74 -0.50 0.52
CA LEU A 8 -4.07 0.89 0.31
C LEU A 8 -5.58 1.09 0.45
N LYS A 9 -5.96 2.24 0.99
CA LYS A 9 -7.33 2.77 1.00
C LYS A 9 -7.26 4.28 0.80
N PRO A 10 -8.30 4.91 0.23
CA PRO A 10 -8.42 6.37 0.29
C PRO A 10 -8.37 6.86 1.73
N ILE A 11 -7.79 8.03 1.99
CA ILE A 11 -7.74 8.58 3.35
C ILE A 11 -9.14 8.92 3.91
N SER A 12 -10.10 9.19 3.02
CA SER A 12 -11.52 9.37 3.35
C SER A 12 -12.26 8.05 3.64
N GLY A 13 -11.59 6.90 3.52
CA GLY A 13 -12.16 5.58 3.73
C GLY A 13 -12.14 5.10 5.19
N VAL A 14 -12.74 3.95 5.43
CA VAL A 14 -12.73 3.27 6.74
C VAL A 14 -11.30 2.88 7.13
N ARG A 15 -10.87 3.24 8.34
CA ARG A 15 -9.57 2.86 8.94
C ARG A 15 -9.31 1.35 8.89
N PHE A 16 -8.05 0.95 8.96
CA PHE A 16 -7.72 -0.45 9.12
C PHE A 16 -7.89 -0.89 10.59
N ILE A 17 -8.87 -1.76 10.87
CA ILE A 17 -9.21 -2.19 12.24
C ILE A 17 -8.05 -2.95 12.92
N THR A 18 -7.31 -3.77 12.18
CA THR A 18 -6.29 -4.69 12.74
C THR A 18 -4.87 -4.41 12.27
N ARG A 19 -4.63 -3.28 11.59
CA ARG A 19 -3.33 -2.99 10.97
C ARG A 19 -2.75 -1.69 11.52
N ARG A 20 -1.42 -1.61 11.50
CA ARG A 20 -0.76 -0.31 11.59
C ARG A 20 -1.01 0.42 10.28
N GLU A 21 -1.25 1.72 10.38
CA GLU A 21 -1.58 2.55 9.23
C GLU A 21 -0.81 3.87 9.29
N ALA A 22 -0.48 4.41 8.12
CA ALA A 22 0.16 5.71 7.98
C ALA A 22 -0.40 6.43 6.73
N PRO A 23 -0.52 7.77 6.77
CA PRO A 23 -0.90 8.54 5.60
C PRO A 23 0.23 8.53 4.56
N ALA A 24 -0.14 8.56 3.29
CA ALA A 24 0.78 8.64 2.16
C ALA A 24 0.07 9.31 0.96
N THR A 25 0.86 9.68 -0.04
CA THR A 25 0.36 10.22 -1.31
C THR A 25 0.53 9.19 -2.40
N TYR A 26 -0.53 8.92 -3.15
CA TYR A 26 -0.49 8.00 -4.27
C TYR A 26 0.35 8.55 -5.43
N HIS A 27 1.15 7.70 -6.07
CA HIS A 27 1.96 8.06 -7.23
C HIS A 27 1.45 7.33 -8.47
N GLU A 28 1.65 6.02 -8.56
CA GLU A 28 1.35 5.27 -9.79
C GLU A 28 1.09 3.78 -9.55
N THR A 29 0.54 3.13 -10.57
CA THR A 29 0.40 1.67 -10.66
C THR A 29 1.41 1.11 -11.66
N ILE A 30 2.13 0.06 -11.27
CA ILE A 30 3.00 -0.71 -12.16
C ILE A 30 2.47 -2.14 -12.24
N TYR A 31 2.17 -2.60 -13.47
CA TYR A 31 1.79 -3.98 -13.73
C TYR A 31 3.02 -4.84 -14.01
N LEU A 32 3.18 -5.93 -13.25
CA LEU A 32 4.32 -6.84 -13.28
C LEU A 32 3.87 -8.26 -13.68
N GLY A 33 2.93 -8.36 -14.62
CA GLY A 33 2.33 -9.63 -15.05
C GLY A 33 1.35 -10.19 -14.02
N LEU A 34 1.80 -11.05 -13.10
CA LEU A 34 0.91 -11.66 -12.11
C LEU A 34 0.66 -10.79 -10.87
N THR A 35 1.40 -9.70 -10.76
CA THR A 35 1.28 -8.78 -9.63
C THR A 35 1.13 -7.36 -10.11
N THR A 36 0.36 -6.59 -9.37
CA THR A 36 0.24 -5.15 -9.52
C THR A 36 0.90 -4.51 -8.31
N SER A 37 1.69 -3.47 -8.55
CA SER A 37 2.43 -2.75 -7.53
C SER A 37 2.01 -1.28 -7.56
N HIS A 38 1.44 -0.80 -6.47
CA HIS A 38 1.16 0.63 -6.31
C HIS A 38 2.31 1.31 -5.59
N LEU A 39 2.80 2.40 -6.15
CA LEU A 39 3.80 3.24 -5.53
C LEU A 39 3.10 4.38 -4.79
N VAL A 40 3.50 4.58 -3.53
CA VAL A 40 3.07 5.71 -2.71
C VAL A 40 4.29 6.43 -2.15
N ARG A 41 4.16 7.72 -1.88
CA ARG A 41 5.17 8.53 -1.19
C ARG A 41 4.74 8.81 0.23
N TRP A 42 5.62 8.57 1.19
CA TRP A 42 5.45 9.01 2.56
C TRP A 42 5.70 10.52 2.71
N PRO A 43 5.24 11.14 3.81
CA PRO A 43 5.49 12.56 4.09
C PRO A 43 6.97 12.94 4.12
N ASN A 44 7.86 12.00 4.43
CA ASN A 44 9.30 12.19 4.41
C ASN A 44 9.93 12.07 3.01
N GLY A 45 9.12 11.98 1.95
CA GLY A 45 9.57 11.84 0.56
C GLY A 45 9.99 10.42 0.16
N SER A 46 10.06 9.47 1.09
CA SER A 46 10.42 8.08 0.78
C SER A 46 9.31 7.38 0.00
N ALA A 47 9.69 6.58 -0.99
CA ALA A 47 8.76 5.80 -1.79
C ALA A 47 8.52 4.41 -1.18
N VAL A 48 7.28 3.94 -1.24
CA VAL A 48 6.86 2.62 -0.73
C VAL A 48 6.03 1.91 -1.78
N ALA A 49 6.37 0.66 -2.05
CA ALA A 49 5.61 -0.21 -2.94
C ALA A 49 4.62 -1.09 -2.16
N SER A 50 3.34 -1.02 -2.52
CA SER A 50 2.30 -1.92 -2.06
C SER A 50 1.94 -2.91 -3.18
N ARG A 51 2.36 -4.17 -3.04
CA ARG A 51 2.18 -5.21 -4.06
C ARG A 51 1.05 -6.18 -3.72
N PHE A 52 0.29 -6.57 -4.73
CA PHE A 52 -0.77 -7.57 -4.63
C PHE A 52 -0.82 -8.44 -5.89
N VAL A 53 -1.35 -9.66 -5.75
CA VAL A 53 -1.60 -10.56 -6.89
C VAL A 53 -2.86 -10.08 -7.59
N SER A 54 -2.77 -9.88 -8.91
CA SER A 54 -3.79 -9.25 -9.76
C SER A 54 -5.15 -9.97 -9.75
N SER A 55 -5.17 -11.27 -9.41
CA SER A 55 -6.40 -12.05 -9.28
C SER A 55 -7.29 -11.69 -8.09
N LYS A 56 -6.80 -10.88 -7.14
CA LYS A 56 -7.61 -10.38 -6.02
C LYS A 56 -7.94 -8.92 -6.25
N GLY A 57 -9.07 -8.70 -6.93
CA GLY A 57 -9.94 -7.51 -6.93
C GLY A 57 -9.27 -6.15 -6.95
N ASP A 58 -9.63 -5.32 -7.93
CA ASP A 58 -9.24 -3.91 -8.00
C ASP A 58 -9.31 -3.25 -6.61
N ILE A 59 -8.13 -2.93 -6.06
CA ILE A 59 -8.06 -1.80 -5.16
C ILE A 59 -8.36 -0.61 -6.07
N GLY A 60 -9.57 -0.04 -5.90
CA GLY A 60 -10.16 0.90 -6.83
C GLY A 60 -9.16 1.94 -7.33
N ALA A 61 -9.36 2.40 -8.58
CA ALA A 61 -8.45 3.32 -9.24
C ALA A 61 -8.12 4.52 -8.33
N PHE A 62 -6.83 4.70 -8.06
CA PHE A 62 -6.31 5.86 -7.35
C PHE A 62 -5.74 6.83 -8.37
N GLU A 63 -6.01 8.11 -8.17
CA GLU A 63 -5.45 9.18 -9.00
C GLU A 63 -4.06 9.58 -8.51
N HIS A 64 -3.18 9.97 -9.44
CA HIS A 64 -1.86 10.51 -9.06
C HIS A 64 -2.03 11.72 -8.14
N GLY A 65 -1.31 11.72 -7.01
CA GLY A 65 -1.41 12.77 -5.99
C GLY A 65 -2.53 12.56 -4.97
N GLN A 66 -3.37 11.53 -5.13
CA GLN A 66 -4.46 11.26 -4.19
C GLN A 66 -3.93 10.90 -2.79
N ALA A 67 -4.54 11.48 -1.75
CA ALA A 67 -4.25 11.13 -0.38
C ALA A 67 -4.79 9.72 -0.04
N VAL A 68 -3.89 8.85 0.40
CA VAL A 68 -4.18 7.44 0.72
C VAL A 68 -3.66 7.09 2.11
N THR A 69 -4.17 5.98 2.64
CA THR A 69 -3.66 5.35 3.86
C THR A 69 -3.06 4.00 3.48
N ILE A 70 -1.80 3.80 3.86
CA ILE A 70 -1.12 2.51 3.73
C ILE A 70 -1.20 1.75 5.05
N GLY A 71 -1.63 0.49 5.01
CA GLY A 71 -1.82 -0.34 6.20
C GLY A 71 -1.13 -1.70 6.11
N TRP A 72 -0.38 -2.08 7.15
CA TRP A 72 0.34 -3.36 7.24
C TRP A 72 0.08 -4.11 8.56
N PRO A 73 0.15 -5.44 8.55
CA PRO A 73 0.05 -6.23 9.77
C PRO A 73 1.28 -6.01 10.66
N ARG A 74 1.05 -5.83 11.97
CA ARG A 74 2.12 -5.55 12.94
C ARG A 74 3.14 -6.68 13.00
N GLU A 75 2.66 -7.92 12.98
CA GLU A 75 3.46 -9.15 13.07
C GLU A 75 4.38 -9.38 11.86
N ARG A 76 4.15 -8.66 10.76
CA ARG A 76 4.97 -8.71 9.54
C ARG A 76 5.96 -7.57 9.41
N ALA A 77 5.88 -6.54 10.28
CA ALA A 77 6.90 -5.50 10.32
C ALA A 77 8.25 -6.10 10.74
N ARG A 78 9.33 -5.60 10.17
CA ARG A 78 10.70 -5.97 10.51
C ARG A 78 11.49 -4.69 10.75
N LEU A 79 12.25 -4.68 11.83
CA LEU A 79 13.24 -3.64 12.07
C LEU A 79 14.55 -4.13 11.44
N HIS A 80 15.08 -3.35 10.50
CA HIS A 80 16.43 -3.58 10.01
C HIS A 80 17.39 -2.77 10.89
N VAL A 81 18.33 -3.45 11.52
CA VAL A 81 19.40 -2.83 12.30
C VAL A 81 20.67 -3.05 11.50
N ALA A 82 21.33 -1.95 11.13
CA ALA A 82 22.59 -1.95 10.39
C ALA A 82 23.77 -2.21 11.32
#